data_AF-A0A9K3GQT0-F1
#
_entry.id   AF-A0A9K3GQT0-F1
#
_cell.length_a   1.000
_cell.length_b   1.000
_cell.length_c   1.000
_cell.angle_alpha   90.00
_cell.angle_beta   90.00
_cell.angle_gamma   90.00
#
_symmetry.space_group_name_H-M   'P 1'
#
loop_
_entity.id
_entity.type
_entity.pdbx_description
1 polymer ?
#
loop_
_entity_poly.entity_id
_entity_poly.type
_entity_poly.pdbx_seq_one_letter_code
_entity_poly.pdbx_strand_id
1 'polypeptide(L)'
;VLMMAGLDDNPVVFLFSDTQLVMPSMLEDISTILSTGDIPNLYQQEELDRIYTAMQSVCQEKGLATNKMVRFQQYLLRVSANLHVVLAMSPMGGAFRERLRLFPSLVNCCTLVWFTAWPREALYTVAMDALMDTELPGVSAKEAEGMKRTVAEMCVHIHQVQMGYAHIL
;
A
#
# COMPACT_ATOMS: atom_id res chain seq x y z
N VAL A 1 -2.59 10.05 10.09
CA VAL A 1 -2.55 10.03 8.61
C VAL A 1 -3.41 11.14 8.01
N LEU A 2 -4.73 11.17 8.23
CA LEU A 2 -5.62 12.19 7.65
C LEU A 2 -5.23 13.63 8.06
N MET A 3 -4.89 13.85 9.34
CA MET A 3 -4.39 15.16 9.79
C MET A 3 -3.09 15.58 9.10
N MET A 4 -2.16 14.65 8.85
CA MET A 4 -0.92 14.95 8.13
C MET A 4 -1.20 15.33 6.67
N ALA A 5 -2.14 14.61 6.02
CA ALA A 5 -2.52 14.87 4.64
C ALA A 5 -3.33 16.17 4.47
N GLY A 6 -4.28 16.44 5.37
CA GLY A 6 -5.20 17.56 5.25
C GLY A 6 -4.77 18.83 5.98
N LEU A 7 -4.30 18.70 7.24
CA LEU A 7 -3.92 19.85 8.07
C LEU A 7 -2.52 20.36 7.71
N ASP A 8 -1.55 19.44 7.67
CA ASP A 8 -0.14 19.78 7.38
C ASP A 8 0.15 19.91 5.87
N ASP A 9 -0.83 19.60 5.02
CA ASP A 9 -0.74 19.64 3.55
C ASP A 9 0.43 18.79 3.00
N ASN A 10 0.74 17.67 3.66
CA ASN A 10 1.85 16.80 3.31
C ASN A 10 1.39 15.59 2.50
N PRO A 11 2.05 15.25 1.37
CA PRO A 11 1.82 13.98 0.68
C PRO A 11 2.16 12.79 1.59
N VAL A 12 1.20 11.87 1.77
CA VAL A 12 1.35 10.70 2.65
C VAL A 12 0.87 9.43 1.94
N VAL A 13 1.66 8.37 2.05
CA VAL A 13 1.26 7.02 1.64
C VAL A 13 0.83 6.22 2.87
N PHE A 14 -0.37 5.66 2.84
CA PHE A 14 -0.86 4.71 3.83
C PHE A 14 -0.85 3.30 3.25
N LEU A 15 0.17 2.53 3.59
CA LEU A 15 0.29 1.12 3.23
C LEU A 15 -0.41 0.25 4.29
N PHE A 16 -1.37 -0.57 3.84
CA PHE A 16 -2.12 -1.48 4.69
C PHE A 16 -2.14 -2.89 4.10
N SER A 17 -1.58 -3.83 4.86
CA SER A 17 -1.45 -5.25 4.48
C SER A 17 -2.59 -6.09 5.06
N ASP A 18 -2.99 -7.15 4.38
CA ASP A 18 -4.00 -8.11 4.87
C ASP A 18 -3.61 -8.78 6.20
N THR A 19 -2.30 -8.91 6.47
CA THR A 19 -1.75 -9.38 7.74
C THR A 19 -2.06 -8.46 8.92
N GLN A 20 -2.31 -7.17 8.66
CA GLN A 20 -2.67 -6.18 9.69
C GLN A 20 -4.19 -6.11 9.91
N LEU A 21 -4.98 -6.82 9.10
CA LEU A 21 -6.43 -6.84 9.22
C LEU A 21 -6.90 -7.72 10.38
N VAL A 22 -6.98 -7.13 11.56
CA VAL A 22 -7.49 -7.80 12.77
C VAL A 22 -9.02 -7.72 12.86
N MET A 23 -9.59 -6.58 12.47
CA MET A 23 -11.03 -6.32 12.59
C MET A 23 -11.62 -5.95 11.22
N PRO A 24 -12.79 -6.50 10.85
CA PRO A 24 -13.45 -6.16 9.58
C PRO A 24 -13.77 -4.67 9.41
N SER A 25 -14.04 -3.96 10.52
CA SER A 25 -14.33 -2.51 10.51
C SER A 25 -13.20 -1.67 9.91
N MET A 26 -11.95 -2.15 9.98
CA MET A 26 -10.82 -1.44 9.37
C MET A 26 -10.97 -1.30 7.85
N LEU A 27 -11.58 -2.28 7.17
CA LEU A 27 -11.85 -2.18 5.73
C LEU A 27 -13.04 -1.28 5.42
N GLU A 28 -14.00 -1.19 6.34
CA GLU A 28 -15.10 -0.23 6.24
C GLU A 28 -14.57 1.21 6.34
N ASP A 29 -13.67 1.47 7.28
CA ASP A 29 -13.00 2.76 7.43
C ASP A 29 -12.19 3.12 6.18
N ILE A 30 -11.39 2.18 5.66
CA ILE A 30 -10.62 2.38 4.41
C ILE A 30 -11.56 2.63 3.23
N SER A 31 -12.65 1.88 3.11
CA SER A 31 -13.64 2.06 2.06
C SER A 31 -14.27 3.46 2.12
N THR A 32 -14.51 3.97 3.31
CA THR A 32 -15.06 5.30 3.53
C THR A 32 -14.04 6.38 3.15
N ILE A 33 -12.77 6.23 3.58
CA ILE A 33 -11.67 7.12 3.16
C ILE A 33 -11.55 7.18 1.63
N LEU A 34 -11.58 6.02 0.95
CA LEU A 34 -11.47 5.95 -0.52
C LEU A 34 -12.65 6.63 -1.23
N SER A 35 -13.83 6.65 -0.60
CA SER A 35 -15.06 7.18 -1.21
C SER A 35 -15.25 8.66 -0.95
N THR A 36 -14.95 9.14 0.26
CA THR A 36 -15.28 10.50 0.71
C THR A 36 -14.08 11.28 1.26
N GLY A 37 -12.94 10.63 1.49
CA GLY A 37 -11.80 11.21 2.19
C GLY A 37 -12.03 11.42 3.70
N ASP A 38 -13.14 10.93 4.25
CA ASP A 38 -13.54 11.12 5.64
C ASP A 38 -13.92 9.81 6.32
N ILE A 39 -13.86 9.79 7.66
CA ILE A 39 -14.46 8.74 8.49
C ILE A 39 -15.39 9.43 9.50
N PRO A 40 -16.70 9.13 9.49
CA PRO A 40 -17.64 9.71 10.43
C PRO A 40 -17.25 9.46 11.88
N ASN A 41 -17.35 10.51 12.72
CA ASN A 41 -17.03 10.47 14.15
C ASN A 41 -15.58 10.09 14.49
N LEU A 42 -14.66 10.19 13.52
CA LEU A 42 -13.24 9.93 13.77
C LEU A 42 -12.59 11.02 14.64
N TYR A 43 -12.90 12.28 14.34
CA TYR A 43 -12.23 13.42 14.97
C TYR A 43 -12.85 13.80 16.30
N GLN A 44 -12.00 14.03 17.29
CA GLN A 44 -12.38 14.66 18.55
C GLN A 44 -12.64 16.16 18.35
N GLN A 45 -13.37 16.78 19.27
CA GLN A 45 -13.71 18.20 19.20
C GLN A 45 -12.46 19.09 19.05
N GLU A 46 -11.38 18.78 19.78
CA GLU A 46 -10.12 19.51 19.70
C GLU A 46 -9.42 19.37 18.34
N GLU A 47 -9.59 18.26 17.64
CA GLU A 47 -9.03 18.05 16.30
C GLU A 47 -9.84 18.80 15.25
N LEU A 48 -11.18 18.79 15.39
CA LEU A 48 -12.06 19.59 14.54
C LEU A 48 -11.77 21.09 14.66
N ASP A 49 -11.57 21.60 15.88
CA ASP A 49 -11.24 23.01 16.09
C ASP A 49 -9.89 23.39 15.46
N ARG A 50 -8.91 22.48 15.50
CA ARG A 50 -7.64 22.63 14.77
C ARG A 50 -7.86 22.68 13.26
N ILE A 51 -8.65 21.77 12.70
CA ILE A 51 -9.00 21.75 11.27
C ILE A 51 -9.68 23.05 10.86
N TYR A 52 -10.71 23.48 11.60
CA TYR A 52 -11.44 24.71 11.27
C TYR A 52 -10.58 25.96 11.35
N THR A 53 -9.65 26.01 12.28
CA THR A 53 -8.72 27.13 12.41
C THR A 53 -7.75 27.16 11.23
N ALA A 54 -7.12 26.02 10.92
CA ALA A 54 -6.17 25.91 9.83
C ALA A 54 -6.81 26.18 8.45
N MET A 55 -8.02 25.67 8.21
CA MET A 55 -8.70 25.85 6.92
C MET A 55 -9.28 27.25 6.74
N GLN A 56 -9.35 28.08 7.80
CA GLN A 56 -9.88 29.42 7.68
C GLN A 56 -9.01 30.30 6.77
N SER A 57 -7.69 30.31 6.99
CA SER A 57 -6.76 31.06 6.14
C SER A 57 -6.79 30.56 4.71
N VAL A 58 -6.79 29.24 4.53
CA VAL A 58 -6.85 28.59 3.20
C VAL A 58 -8.10 28.99 2.43
N CYS A 59 -9.27 29.00 3.08
CA CYS A 59 -10.50 29.46 2.45
C CYS A 59 -10.46 30.95 2.09
N GLN A 60 -9.91 31.80 2.97
CA GLN A 60 -9.77 33.24 2.71
C GLN A 60 -8.86 33.52 1.52
N GLU A 61 -7.72 32.84 1.44
CA GLU A 61 -6.78 32.94 0.31
C GLU A 61 -7.43 32.51 -1.02
N LYS A 62 -8.29 31.49 -0.97
CA LYS A 62 -9.06 31.02 -2.14
C LYS A 62 -10.33 31.85 -2.42
N GLY A 63 -10.63 32.88 -1.62
CA GLY A 63 -11.86 33.67 -1.76
C GLY A 63 -13.16 32.90 -1.48
N LEU A 64 -13.09 31.80 -0.74
CA LEU A 64 -14.23 30.95 -0.38
C LEU A 64 -14.90 31.42 0.91
N ALA A 65 -16.18 31.08 1.07
CA ALA A 65 -16.89 31.30 2.32
C ALA A 65 -16.22 30.56 3.49
N THR A 66 -16.18 31.17 4.67
CA THR A 66 -15.46 30.64 5.84
C THR A 66 -16.37 29.98 6.88
N ASN A 67 -17.54 29.48 6.48
CA ASN A 67 -18.38 28.69 7.38
C ASN A 67 -17.76 27.30 7.64
N LYS A 68 -18.21 26.60 8.70
CA LYS A 68 -17.63 25.31 9.11
C LYS A 68 -17.70 24.25 8.00
N MET A 69 -18.82 24.21 7.25
CA MET A 69 -19.02 23.25 6.17
C MET A 69 -17.97 23.42 5.06
N VAL A 70 -17.76 24.64 4.57
CA VAL A 70 -16.80 24.91 3.49
C VAL A 70 -15.35 24.67 3.95
N ARG A 71 -15.04 25.01 5.21
CA ARG A 71 -13.72 24.70 5.80
C ARG A 71 -13.46 23.20 5.86
N PHE A 72 -14.43 22.42 6.33
CA PHE A 72 -14.27 20.96 6.39
C PHE A 72 -14.16 20.36 4.98
N GLN A 73 -14.94 20.86 4.04
CA GLN A 73 -14.83 20.43 2.64
C GLN A 73 -13.45 20.74 2.04
N GLN A 74 -12.85 21.90 2.34
CA GLN A 74 -11.47 22.18 1.90
C GLN A 74 -10.44 21.26 2.54
N TYR A 75 -10.63 20.92 3.81
CA TYR A 75 -9.80 19.91 4.46
C TYR A 75 -9.89 18.55 3.75
N LEU A 76 -11.10 18.07 3.45
CA LEU A 76 -11.28 16.80 2.73
C LEU A 76 -10.67 16.82 1.32
N LEU A 77 -10.73 17.96 0.63
CA LEU A 77 -10.05 18.11 -0.66
C LEU A 77 -8.53 17.98 -0.53
N ARG A 78 -7.93 18.55 0.52
CA ARG A 78 -6.49 18.36 0.81
C ARG A 78 -6.17 16.92 1.16
N VAL A 79 -7.00 16.29 2.00
CA VAL A 79 -6.85 14.86 2.31
C VAL A 79 -6.85 14.04 1.01
N SER A 80 -7.83 14.24 0.13
CA SER A 80 -7.91 13.49 -1.12
C SER A 80 -6.76 13.78 -2.09
N ALA A 81 -6.18 14.99 -2.06
CA ALA A 81 -5.04 15.34 -2.90
C ALA A 81 -3.73 14.74 -2.40
N ASN A 82 -3.58 14.58 -1.08
CA ASN A 82 -2.32 14.24 -0.45
C ASN A 82 -2.25 12.79 0.06
N LEU A 83 -3.38 12.12 0.29
CA LEU A 83 -3.41 10.76 0.80
C LEU A 83 -3.45 9.74 -0.34
N HIS A 84 -2.45 8.86 -0.40
CA HIS A 84 -2.46 7.69 -1.26
C HIS A 84 -2.56 6.41 -0.44
N VAL A 85 -3.68 5.69 -0.57
CA VAL A 85 -3.90 4.42 0.12
C VAL A 85 -3.39 3.27 -0.74
N VAL A 86 -2.53 2.41 -0.18
CA VAL A 86 -2.01 1.21 -0.84
C VAL A 86 -2.45 -0.01 -0.05
N LEU A 87 -3.21 -0.89 -0.70
CA LEU A 87 -3.67 -2.14 -0.10
C LEU A 87 -2.88 -3.31 -0.66
N ALA A 88 -2.20 -4.04 0.22
CA ALA A 88 -1.49 -5.26 -0.11
C ALA A 88 -2.30 -6.47 0.40
N MET A 89 -3.00 -7.15 -0.51
CA MET A 89 -3.84 -8.30 -0.18
C MET A 89 -3.45 -9.52 -1.00
N SER A 90 -3.42 -10.68 -0.35
CA SER A 90 -3.29 -11.95 -1.06
C SER A 90 -4.62 -12.31 -1.75
N PRO A 91 -4.61 -12.66 -3.05
CA PRO A 91 -5.80 -13.16 -3.74
C PRO A 91 -6.11 -14.61 -3.37
N MET A 92 -5.31 -15.26 -2.54
CA MET A 92 -5.50 -16.66 -2.16
C MET A 92 -6.70 -16.81 -1.21
N GLY A 93 -7.58 -17.77 -1.54
CA GLY A 93 -8.77 -18.10 -0.75
C GLY A 93 -10.02 -17.27 -1.06
N GLY A 94 -11.12 -17.59 -0.38
CA GLY A 94 -12.43 -16.93 -0.58
C GLY A 94 -12.53 -15.52 0.02
N ALA A 95 -11.77 -15.25 1.09
CA ALA A 95 -11.86 -14.02 1.87
C ALA A 95 -11.59 -12.75 1.05
N PHE A 96 -10.63 -12.78 0.12
CA PHE A 96 -10.36 -11.65 -0.76
C PHE A 96 -11.57 -11.30 -1.63
N ARG A 97 -12.21 -12.30 -2.24
CA ARG A 97 -13.41 -12.11 -3.07
C ARG A 97 -14.59 -11.61 -2.26
N GLU A 98 -14.77 -12.11 -1.04
CA GLU A 98 -15.81 -11.64 -0.12
C GLU A 98 -15.61 -10.17 0.25
N ARG A 99 -14.38 -9.78 0.61
CA ARG A 99 -14.03 -8.38 0.92
C ARG A 99 -14.32 -7.45 -0.25
N LEU A 100 -13.98 -7.83 -1.49
CA LEU A 100 -14.29 -7.01 -2.67
C LEU A 100 -15.80 -6.86 -2.91
N ARG A 101 -16.62 -7.87 -2.57
CA ARG A 101 -18.09 -7.76 -2.67
C ARG A 101 -18.67 -6.84 -1.61
N LEU A 102 -18.13 -6.89 -0.40
CA LEU A 102 -18.58 -6.05 0.73
C LEU A 102 -18.15 -4.59 0.55
N PHE A 103 -16.98 -4.34 -0.04
CA PHE A 103 -16.36 -3.02 -0.14
C PHE A 103 -16.05 -2.68 -1.62
N PRO A 104 -17.04 -2.20 -2.40
CA PRO A 104 -16.86 -1.93 -3.83
C PRO A 104 -15.90 -0.77 -4.13
N SER A 105 -15.67 0.14 -3.18
CA SER A 105 -14.68 1.22 -3.27
C SER A 105 -13.26 0.69 -3.51
N LEU A 106 -12.94 -0.52 -3.04
CA LEU A 106 -11.64 -1.18 -3.26
C LEU A 106 -11.37 -1.47 -4.74
N VAL A 107 -12.41 -1.55 -5.56
CA VAL A 107 -12.32 -1.78 -7.01
C VAL A 107 -12.56 -0.48 -7.77
N ASN A 108 -13.51 0.34 -7.31
CA ASN A 108 -13.94 1.53 -8.05
C ASN A 108 -13.03 2.75 -7.84
N CYS A 109 -12.37 2.84 -6.68
CA CYS A 109 -11.56 4.00 -6.29
C CYS A 109 -10.05 3.69 -6.29
N CYS A 110 -9.65 2.43 -6.49
CA CYS A 110 -8.25 2.01 -6.50
C CYS A 110 -7.82 1.53 -7.88
N THR A 111 -6.53 1.70 -8.18
CA THR A 111 -5.91 1.00 -9.31
C THR A 111 -5.44 -0.37 -8.84
N LEU A 112 -5.96 -1.43 -9.46
CA LEU A 112 -5.58 -2.81 -9.15
C LEU A 112 -4.29 -3.19 -9.86
N VAL A 113 -3.27 -3.55 -9.09
CA VAL A 113 -2.00 -4.08 -9.59
C VAL A 113 -1.91 -5.55 -9.21
N TRP A 114 -1.92 -6.43 -10.21
CA TRP A 114 -1.81 -7.86 -10.01
C TRP A 114 -0.35 -8.29 -10.07
N PHE A 115 0.17 -8.77 -8.94
CA PHE A 115 1.47 -9.43 -8.90
C PHE A 115 1.29 -10.90 -9.24
N THR A 116 1.87 -11.31 -10.37
CA THR A 116 1.96 -12.72 -10.76
C THR A 116 3.20 -13.36 -10.17
N ALA A 117 3.29 -14.69 -10.25
CA ALA A 117 4.53 -15.40 -10.01
C ALA A 117 5.67 -14.76 -10.82
N TRP A 118 6.82 -14.60 -10.18
CA TRP A 118 7.97 -13.99 -10.81
C TRP A 118 8.50 -14.86 -11.96
N PRO A 119 8.84 -14.26 -13.12
CA PRO A 119 9.44 -15.01 -14.20
C PRO A 119 10.82 -15.54 -13.79
N ARG A 120 11.28 -16.59 -14.48
CA ARG A 120 12.56 -17.25 -14.20
C ARG A 120 13.72 -16.24 -14.14
N GLU A 121 13.70 -15.27 -15.04
CA GLU A 121 14.71 -14.24 -15.22
C GLU A 121 14.77 -13.28 -14.01
N ALA A 122 13.61 -12.91 -13.46
CA ALA A 122 13.53 -12.07 -12.27
C ALA A 122 14.03 -12.81 -11.03
N LEU A 123 13.62 -14.08 -10.86
CA LEU A 123 14.11 -14.94 -9.79
C LEU A 123 15.62 -15.13 -9.88
N TYR A 124 16.15 -15.38 -11.08
CA TYR A 124 17.59 -15.54 -11.31
C TYR A 124 18.35 -14.26 -10.99
N THR A 125 17.84 -13.10 -11.41
CA THR A 125 18.47 -11.80 -11.15
C THR A 125 18.54 -11.52 -9.65
N VAL A 126 17.46 -11.75 -8.91
CA VAL A 126 17.47 -11.53 -7.46
C VAL A 126 18.33 -12.56 -6.72
N ALA A 127 18.38 -13.80 -7.18
CA ALA A 127 19.31 -14.78 -6.62
C ALA A 127 20.77 -14.39 -6.86
N MET A 128 21.10 -13.88 -8.05
CA MET A 128 22.45 -13.40 -8.36
C MET A 128 22.81 -12.14 -7.56
N ASP A 129 21.88 -11.20 -7.41
CA ASP A 129 22.07 -9.98 -6.62
C ASP A 129 22.32 -10.32 -5.14
N ALA A 130 21.52 -11.24 -4.56
CA ALA A 130 21.70 -11.72 -3.20
C ALA A 130 23.06 -12.42 -2.96
N LEU A 131 23.63 -13.04 -4.00
CA LEU A 131 24.92 -13.73 -3.93
C LEU A 131 26.12 -12.83 -4.28
N MET A 132 25.88 -11.58 -4.71
CA MET A 132 26.92 -10.68 -5.22
C MET A 132 28.03 -10.47 -4.19
N ASP A 133 27.66 -10.13 -2.96
CA ASP A 133 28.61 -9.83 -1.87
C ASP A 133 29.07 -11.06 -1.07
N THR A 134 28.65 -12.26 -1.48
CA THR A 134 29.09 -13.49 -0.81
C THR A 134 30.54 -13.80 -1.18
N GLU A 135 31.45 -13.74 -0.22
CA GLU A 135 32.83 -14.18 -0.38
C GLU A 135 32.93 -15.71 -0.24
N LEU A 136 33.63 -16.35 -1.18
CA LEU A 136 33.92 -17.78 -1.15
C LEU A 136 35.43 -17.97 -0.91
N PRO A 137 35.86 -18.08 0.36
CA PRO A 137 37.28 -18.16 0.69
C PRO A 137 37.91 -19.43 0.11
N GLY A 138 39.11 -19.28 -0.43
CA GLY A 138 39.85 -20.39 -1.04
C GLY A 138 39.48 -20.72 -2.49
N VAL A 139 38.66 -19.88 -3.13
CA VAL A 139 38.19 -20.07 -4.51
C VAL A 139 38.60 -18.85 -5.37
N SER A 140 39.00 -19.07 -6.62
CA SER A 140 39.31 -17.95 -7.51
C SER A 140 38.05 -17.15 -7.87
N ALA A 141 38.18 -15.87 -8.22
CA ALA A 141 37.04 -15.02 -8.56
C ALA A 141 36.15 -15.62 -9.68
N LYS A 142 36.78 -16.26 -10.67
CA LYS A 142 36.07 -16.90 -11.79
C LYS A 142 35.27 -18.14 -11.35
N GLU A 143 35.84 -18.95 -10.47
CA GLU A 143 35.17 -20.13 -9.92
C GLU A 143 34.04 -19.72 -8.97
N ALA A 144 34.27 -18.71 -8.15
CA ALA A 144 33.26 -18.14 -7.26
C ALA A 144 32.06 -17.63 -8.06
N GLU A 145 32.29 -16.92 -9.17
CA GLU A 145 31.22 -16.48 -10.05
C GLU A 145 30.46 -17.66 -10.70
N GLY A 146 31.19 -18.68 -11.16
CA GLY A 146 30.57 -19.90 -11.69
C GLY A 146 29.66 -20.61 -10.66
N MET A 147 30.15 -20.75 -9.42
CA MET A 147 29.38 -21.33 -8.31
C MET A 147 28.13 -20.51 -7.99
N LYS A 148 28.25 -19.17 -7.92
CA LYS A 148 27.10 -18.29 -7.67
C LYS A 148 26.01 -18.46 -8.73
N ARG A 149 26.38 -18.56 -10.01
CA ARG A 149 25.43 -18.81 -11.10
C ARG A 149 24.73 -20.16 -10.96
N THR A 150 25.45 -21.22 -10.61
CA THR A 150 24.85 -22.54 -10.39
C THR A 150 23.89 -22.55 -9.20
N VAL A 151 24.28 -21.93 -8.08
CA VAL A 151 23.41 -21.80 -6.90
C VAL A 151 22.15 -21.00 -7.25
N ALA A 152 22.29 -19.89 -7.97
CA ALA A 152 21.16 -19.10 -8.43
C ALA A 152 20.18 -19.93 -9.28
N GLU A 153 20.68 -20.71 -10.26
CA GLU A 153 19.86 -21.63 -11.06
C GLU A 153 19.13 -22.67 -10.19
N MET A 154 19.80 -23.23 -9.19
CA MET A 154 19.18 -24.18 -8.26
C MET A 154 18.07 -23.53 -7.44
N CYS A 155 18.29 -22.32 -6.91
CA CYS A 155 17.27 -21.57 -6.17
C CYS A 155 16.04 -21.31 -7.03
N VAL A 156 16.23 -20.91 -8.29
CA VAL A 156 15.15 -20.69 -9.25
C VAL A 156 14.38 -21.99 -9.50
N HIS A 157 15.09 -23.10 -9.75
CA HIS A 157 14.46 -24.39 -9.98
C HIS A 157 13.62 -24.85 -8.79
N ILE A 158 14.17 -24.79 -7.56
CA ILE A 158 13.46 -25.16 -6.34
C ILE A 158 12.19 -24.32 -6.17
N HIS A 159 12.29 -23.00 -6.37
CA HIS A 159 11.15 -22.09 -6.25
C HIS A 159 10.04 -22.40 -7.27
N GLN A 160 10.40 -22.63 -8.53
CA GLN A 160 9.43 -22.95 -9.58
C GLN A 160 8.73 -24.29 -9.35
N VAL A 161 9.48 -25.30 -8.90
CA VAL A 161 8.92 -26.61 -8.56
C VAL A 161 7.90 -26.48 -7.43
N GLN A 162 8.24 -25.75 -6.35
CA GLN A 162 7.32 -25.52 -5.23
C GLN A 162 6.03 -24.81 -5.66
N MET A 163 6.13 -23.78 -6.50
CA MET A 163 4.96 -23.07 -7.05
C MET A 163 4.11 -23.98 -7.95
N GLY A 164 4.74 -24.85 -8.74
CA GLY A 164 4.05 -25.85 -9.55
C GLY A 164 3.17 -26.80 -8.73
N TYR A 165 3.66 -27.24 -7.56
CA TYR A 165 2.86 -28.06 -6.64
C TYR A 165 1.73 -27.28 -5.97
N ALA A 166 1.94 -26.00 -5.64
CA ALA A 166 0.92 -25.17 -5.00
C ALA A 166 -0.30 -24.89 -5.89
N HIS A 167 -0.15 -24.96 -7.22
CA HIS A 167 -1.28 -24.82 -8.17
C HIS A 167 -2.11 -26.10 -8.37
N ILE A 168 -1.62 -27.26 -7.89
CA ILE A 168 -2.27 -28.58 -8.07
C ILE A 168 -3.12 -28.95 -6.84
N LEU A 169 -2.99 -28.23 -5.73
CA LEU A 169 -3.78 -28.38 -4.50
C LEU A 169 -4.82 -27.26 -4.39
#